data_AF-A0A8R7UVP7-F1
#
_entry.id   AF-A0A8R7UVP7-F1
#
_cell.length_a   1.000
_cell.length_b   1.000
_cell.length_c   1.000
_cell.angle_alpha   90.00
_cell.angle_beta   90.00
_cell.angle_gamma   90.00
#
_symmetry.space_group_name_H-M   'P 1'
#
loop_
_entity.id
_entity.type
_entity.pdbx_description
1 polymer ?
#
loop_
_entity_poly.entity_id
_entity_poly.type
_entity_poly.pdbx_seq_one_letter_code
_entity_poly.pdbx_strand_id
1 'polypeptide(L)'
;MKGDLTRKYSESFLSLCNLQELQKRRKARQLQGHDMGNQPRQPLWVIEELVNPLSAAAQHHFSKWVENPEFVFALAYKITRDFIDSMDEILQPLVDKANLVGYSCREEWISGIVIALSTYLAKEIFPKQIELLQESSSSDASSTAAQARVSWLNLVDLMISFDKRTQDLISGTGLLFSVKDDENWQRISVLSVFCDRPDWLEIWAEIERREVFASLKSAMENENNWSKRIEGAILEYGSDDCKSPAITGAVKHGLSLIIDRARPIPSITLRAEFIRISASPIISEFLGCMFRRCQEAEGLTALADDNALIKVSQSINAARYVESTLAQWCEDVFFLEMENLSVVGEGGFVFQQDINQLKEFRSEWVDKISTVILRAFDARSRDYLKNKRQWQEHSEEPAISRAIIESSGYIQGRLSRLEEGLNVLDFVTVWRAVATGVDQLLFTGIFAGSPKFSNGGVERLHADLSVLFAVFQAWCLRPEGFFPRLSEGLKLLKIDERQLRDSRLVTDKIWLRGHGVRHLTVGEAEKIIKNRVYDA
;
A
#
# COMPACT_ATOMS: atom_id res chain seq x y z
N MET A 1 35.92 -36.33 -32.36
CA MET A 1 36.89 -35.78 -33.35
C MET A 1 38.19 -36.60 -33.29
N LYS A 2 38.92 -36.76 -34.41
CA LYS A 2 40.26 -37.37 -34.43
C LYS A 2 41.30 -36.39 -33.82
N GLY A 3 42.29 -36.90 -33.09
CA GLY A 3 43.15 -36.12 -32.17
C GLY A 3 43.79 -34.83 -32.71
N ASP A 4 44.19 -34.78 -33.98
CA ASP A 4 44.81 -33.58 -34.56
C ASP A 4 43.85 -32.39 -34.70
N LEU A 5 42.57 -32.63 -35.00
CA LEU A 5 41.57 -31.57 -35.12
C LEU A 5 41.22 -30.99 -33.73
N THR A 6 41.07 -31.86 -32.74
CA THR A 6 40.83 -31.43 -31.34
C THR A 6 41.97 -30.57 -30.83
N ARG A 7 43.22 -30.94 -31.14
CA ARG A 7 44.40 -30.15 -30.75
C ARG A 7 44.39 -28.77 -31.40
N LYS A 8 44.21 -28.70 -32.72
CA LYS A 8 44.14 -27.42 -33.45
C LYS A 8 43.02 -26.52 -32.94
N TYR A 9 41.83 -27.08 -32.71
CA TYR A 9 40.71 -26.34 -32.15
C TYR A 9 41.06 -25.76 -30.77
N SER A 10 41.63 -26.57 -29.88
CA SER A 10 42.02 -26.13 -28.54
C SER A 10 43.10 -25.04 -28.57
N GLU A 11 44.07 -25.14 -29.49
CA GLU A 11 45.11 -24.14 -29.72
C GLU A 11 44.50 -22.80 -30.21
N SER A 12 43.58 -22.84 -31.17
CA SER A 12 42.87 -21.66 -31.66
C SER A 12 42.00 -21.02 -30.57
N PHE A 13 41.24 -21.82 -29.83
CA PHE A 13 40.39 -21.37 -28.72
C PHE A 13 41.23 -20.67 -27.63
N LEU A 14 42.32 -21.30 -27.21
CA LEU A 14 43.23 -20.72 -26.21
C LEU A 14 43.88 -19.43 -26.71
N SER A 15 44.25 -19.36 -27.99
CA SER A 15 44.85 -18.16 -28.59
C SER A 15 43.89 -16.96 -28.55
N LEU A 16 42.60 -17.18 -28.86
CA LEU A 16 41.59 -16.13 -28.81
C LEU A 16 41.30 -15.69 -27.37
N CYS A 17 41.28 -16.62 -26.41
CA CYS A 17 41.18 -16.28 -24.98
C CYS A 17 42.36 -15.40 -24.52
N ASN A 18 43.59 -15.77 -24.88
CA ASN A 18 44.78 -15.01 -24.55
C ASN A 18 44.76 -13.59 -25.16
N LEU A 19 44.24 -13.47 -26.39
CA LEU A 19 44.07 -12.17 -27.05
C LEU A 19 43.08 -11.29 -26.29
N GLN A 20 41.93 -11.85 -25.88
CA GLN A 20 40.94 -11.12 -25.10
C GLN A 20 41.50 -10.65 -23.75
N GLU A 21 42.23 -11.51 -23.04
CA GLU A 21 42.86 -11.14 -21.77
C GLU A 21 43.91 -10.03 -21.94
N LEU A 22 44.71 -10.09 -23.02
CA LEU A 22 45.66 -9.04 -23.35
C LEU A 22 44.96 -7.70 -23.63
N GLN A 23 43.82 -7.73 -24.33
CA GLN A 23 42.99 -6.55 -24.56
C GLN A 23 42.38 -6.01 -23.26
N LYS A 24 41.85 -6.87 -22.39
CA LYS A 24 41.33 -6.49 -21.07
C LYS A 24 42.39 -5.79 -20.23
N ARG A 25 43.60 -6.35 -20.15
CA ARG A 25 44.75 -5.73 -19.45
C ARG A 25 45.20 -4.43 -20.09
N ARG A 26 45.13 -4.31 -21.42
CA ARG A 26 45.44 -3.06 -22.13
C ARG A 26 44.43 -1.96 -21.75
N LYS A 27 43.13 -2.25 -21.78
CA LYS A 27 42.08 -1.31 -21.38
C LYS A 27 42.24 -0.88 -19.92
N ALA A 28 42.46 -1.82 -19.02
CA ALA A 28 42.68 -1.52 -17.59
C ALA A 28 43.88 -0.57 -17.37
N ARG A 29 44.99 -0.74 -18.13
CA ARG A 29 46.13 0.18 -18.08
C ARG A 29 45.82 1.56 -18.66
N GLN A 30 45.05 1.62 -19.74
CA GLN A 30 44.64 2.90 -20.36
C GLN A 30 43.70 3.71 -19.47
N LEU A 31 42.98 3.05 -18.57
CA LEU A 31 41.97 3.66 -17.70
C LEU A 31 42.48 3.85 -16.25
N GLN A 32 43.77 3.61 -15.98
CA GLN A 32 44.36 3.87 -14.65
C GLN A 32 44.16 5.35 -14.27
N GLY A 33 43.40 5.58 -13.19
CA GLY A 33 43.05 6.91 -12.68
C GLY A 33 41.61 7.35 -12.93
N HIS A 34 40.83 6.60 -13.74
CA HIS A 34 39.39 6.77 -13.90
C HIS A 34 38.63 5.67 -13.14
N ASP A 35 37.40 5.98 -12.70
CA ASP A 35 36.58 5.05 -11.93
C ASP A 35 36.20 3.83 -12.80
N MET A 36 36.67 2.65 -12.39
CA MET A 36 36.56 1.39 -13.15
C MET A 36 35.27 0.61 -12.85
N GLY A 37 34.44 1.08 -11.91
CA GLY A 37 33.32 0.31 -11.36
C GLY A 37 32.17 0.02 -12.33
N ASN A 38 32.01 0.78 -13.41
CA ASN A 38 30.82 0.77 -14.27
C ASN A 38 31.08 0.37 -15.74
N GLN A 39 32.17 -0.36 -16.04
CA GLN A 39 32.35 -0.82 -17.43
C GLN A 39 31.55 -2.09 -17.71
N PRO A 40 30.68 -2.09 -18.73
CA PRO A 40 29.89 -3.27 -19.08
C PRO A 40 30.82 -4.41 -19.46
N ARG A 41 30.58 -5.55 -18.82
CA ARG A 41 31.38 -6.75 -19.02
C ARG A 41 31.28 -7.22 -20.48
N GLN A 42 32.43 -7.34 -21.15
CA GLN A 42 32.46 -7.82 -22.53
C GLN A 42 32.12 -9.32 -22.59
N PRO A 43 31.37 -9.79 -23.60
CA PRO A 43 31.14 -11.22 -23.78
C PRO A 43 32.46 -11.96 -24.05
N LEU A 44 32.48 -13.25 -23.72
CA LEU A 44 33.63 -14.11 -23.98
C LEU A 44 33.70 -14.42 -25.48
N TRP A 45 34.71 -13.89 -26.17
CA TRP A 45 34.78 -13.91 -27.65
C TRP A 45 34.78 -15.32 -28.22
N VAL A 46 35.45 -16.25 -27.55
CA VAL A 46 35.47 -17.65 -27.96
C VAL A 46 34.09 -18.30 -27.93
N ILE A 47 33.21 -17.90 -27.00
CA ILE A 47 31.84 -18.41 -26.94
C ILE A 47 30.97 -17.72 -27.98
N GLU A 48 31.15 -16.42 -28.20
CA GLU A 48 30.47 -15.67 -29.25
C GLU A 48 30.70 -16.30 -30.64
N GLU A 49 31.96 -16.63 -30.97
CA GLU A 49 32.32 -17.33 -32.21
C GLU A 49 31.69 -18.73 -32.34
N LEU A 50 31.36 -19.39 -31.24
CA LEU A 50 30.67 -20.68 -31.24
C LEU A 50 29.16 -20.54 -31.39
N VAL A 51 28.59 -19.54 -30.73
CA VAL A 51 27.14 -19.31 -30.71
C VAL A 51 26.67 -18.76 -32.06
N ASN A 52 27.40 -17.84 -32.68
CA ASN A 52 26.99 -17.19 -33.94
C ASN A 52 26.55 -18.14 -35.06
N PRO A 53 27.33 -19.16 -35.46
CA PRO A 53 26.91 -20.09 -36.52
C PRO A 53 25.71 -20.96 -36.11
N LEU A 54 25.60 -21.32 -34.83
CA LEU A 54 24.45 -22.08 -34.32
C LEU A 54 23.18 -21.24 -34.32
N SER A 55 23.28 -19.98 -33.91
CA SER A 55 22.19 -19.00 -33.95
C SER A 55 21.70 -18.78 -35.38
N ALA A 56 22.61 -18.64 -36.35
CA ALA A 56 22.26 -18.52 -37.77
C ALA A 56 21.53 -19.77 -38.29
N ALA A 57 21.98 -20.97 -37.91
CA ALA A 57 21.30 -22.21 -38.26
C ALA A 57 19.91 -22.33 -37.59
N ALA A 58 19.81 -21.97 -36.31
CA ALA A 58 18.56 -22.01 -35.55
C ALA A 58 17.52 -21.02 -36.10
N GLN A 59 17.95 -19.83 -36.55
CA GLN A 59 17.06 -18.83 -37.16
C GLN A 59 16.31 -19.36 -38.39
N HIS A 60 16.91 -20.26 -39.18
CA HIS A 60 16.20 -20.92 -40.29
C HIS A 60 15.03 -21.79 -39.85
N HIS A 61 15.11 -22.37 -38.64
CA HIS A 61 14.00 -23.10 -38.04
C HIS A 61 13.00 -22.16 -37.38
N PHE A 62 13.48 -21.16 -36.65
CA PHE A 62 12.63 -20.21 -35.93
C PHE A 62 11.65 -19.50 -36.88
N SER A 63 12.11 -19.07 -38.06
CA SER A 63 11.25 -18.41 -39.05
C SER A 63 10.07 -19.26 -39.54
N LYS A 64 10.12 -20.59 -39.38
CA LYS A 64 9.00 -21.51 -39.70
C LYS A 64 7.99 -21.64 -38.55
N TRP A 65 8.34 -21.16 -37.37
CA TRP A 65 7.59 -21.34 -36.13
C TRP A 65 7.15 -20.00 -35.51
N VAL A 66 7.03 -18.95 -36.32
CA VAL A 66 6.60 -17.63 -35.82
C VAL A 66 5.23 -17.72 -35.12
N GLU A 67 4.33 -18.55 -35.64
CA GLU A 67 3.00 -18.78 -35.05
C GLU A 67 3.01 -19.78 -33.88
N ASN A 68 4.12 -20.50 -33.66
CA ASN A 68 4.25 -21.55 -32.64
C ASN A 68 5.55 -21.34 -31.83
N PRO A 69 5.63 -20.24 -31.04
CA PRO A 69 6.83 -19.85 -30.32
C PRO A 69 7.34 -20.90 -29.33
N GLU A 70 6.49 -21.81 -28.85
CA GLU A 70 6.88 -22.92 -27.99
C GLU A 70 7.97 -23.81 -28.59
N PHE A 71 7.98 -24.01 -29.91
CA PHE A 71 9.04 -24.77 -30.59
C PHE A 71 10.35 -23.99 -30.65
N VAL A 72 10.29 -22.66 -30.77
CA VAL A 72 11.46 -21.76 -30.72
C VAL A 72 12.12 -21.87 -29.34
N PHE A 73 11.35 -21.68 -28.27
CA PHE A 73 11.85 -21.81 -26.89
C PHE A 73 12.37 -23.23 -26.59
N ALA A 74 11.67 -24.28 -27.05
CA ALA A 74 12.11 -25.66 -26.85
C ALA A 74 13.44 -25.96 -27.53
N LEU A 75 13.63 -25.50 -28.77
CA LEU A 75 14.89 -25.68 -29.49
C LEU A 75 16.02 -24.88 -28.84
N ALA A 76 15.79 -23.62 -28.48
CA ALA A 76 16.78 -22.80 -27.79
C ALA A 76 17.21 -23.44 -26.46
N TYR A 77 16.25 -23.95 -25.67
CA TYR A 77 16.55 -24.61 -24.40
C TYR A 77 17.32 -25.91 -24.61
N LYS A 78 16.94 -26.70 -25.63
CA LYS A 78 17.65 -27.92 -25.99
C LYS A 78 19.11 -27.64 -26.36
N ILE A 79 19.35 -26.66 -27.24
CA ILE A 79 20.72 -26.24 -27.61
C ILE A 79 21.48 -25.79 -26.36
N THR A 80 20.84 -25.00 -25.50
CA THR A 80 21.47 -24.55 -24.25
C THR A 80 21.92 -25.74 -23.41
N ARG A 81 20.98 -26.64 -23.06
CA ARG A 81 21.21 -27.78 -22.17
C ARG A 81 22.18 -28.81 -22.73
N ASP A 82 22.02 -29.21 -24.00
CA ASP A 82 22.74 -30.36 -24.58
C ASP A 82 24.26 -30.13 -24.67
N PHE A 83 24.73 -28.88 -24.58
CA PHE A 83 26.16 -28.53 -24.64
C PHE A 83 26.77 -28.10 -23.30
N ILE A 84 26.01 -28.04 -22.20
CA ILE A 84 26.52 -27.55 -20.90
C ILE A 84 27.72 -28.33 -20.40
N ASP A 85 27.65 -29.67 -20.39
CA ASP A 85 28.77 -30.50 -19.90
C ASP A 85 30.05 -30.25 -20.70
N SER A 86 29.93 -29.96 -22.00
CA SER A 86 31.08 -29.59 -22.83
C SER A 86 31.63 -28.21 -22.48
N MET A 87 30.78 -27.26 -22.11
CA MET A 87 31.23 -25.95 -21.64
C MET A 87 32.04 -26.08 -20.34
N ASP A 88 31.60 -26.93 -19.42
CA ASP A 88 32.25 -27.09 -18.11
C ASP A 88 33.48 -27.98 -18.16
N GLU A 89 33.39 -29.17 -18.77
CA GLU A 89 34.46 -30.17 -18.70
C GLU A 89 35.55 -29.95 -19.74
N ILE A 90 35.22 -29.34 -20.88
CA ILE A 90 36.14 -29.22 -22.03
C ILE A 90 36.62 -27.78 -22.21
N LEU A 91 35.70 -26.80 -22.20
CA LEU A 91 36.04 -25.42 -22.57
C LEU A 91 36.48 -24.56 -21.38
N GLN A 92 35.85 -24.70 -20.21
CA GLN A 92 36.25 -23.95 -19.00
C GLN A 92 37.74 -24.11 -18.67
N PRO A 93 38.36 -25.31 -18.71
CA PRO A 93 39.79 -25.46 -18.43
C PRO A 93 40.70 -24.67 -19.39
N LEU A 94 40.26 -24.42 -20.63
CA LEU A 94 41.00 -23.61 -21.60
C LEU A 94 40.90 -22.11 -21.28
N VAL A 95 39.74 -21.65 -20.80
CA VAL A 95 39.53 -20.27 -20.32
C VAL A 95 40.34 -20.00 -19.06
N ASP A 96 40.34 -20.95 -18.12
CA ASP A 96 41.14 -20.88 -16.89
C ASP A 96 42.62 -20.82 -17.21
N LYS A 97 43.09 -21.64 -18.18
CA LYS A 97 44.47 -21.62 -18.66
C LYS A 97 44.88 -20.27 -19.28
N ALA A 98 43.94 -19.53 -19.87
CA ALA A 98 44.17 -18.19 -20.39
C ALA A 98 44.15 -17.09 -19.32
N ASN A 99 43.83 -17.42 -18.06
CA ASN A 99 43.67 -16.50 -16.93
C ASN A 99 42.58 -15.44 -17.12
N LEU A 100 41.49 -15.78 -17.82
CA LEU A 100 40.31 -14.92 -17.94
C LEU A 100 39.44 -14.99 -16.67
N VAL A 101 39.95 -14.46 -15.56
CA VAL A 101 39.29 -14.52 -14.25
C VAL A 101 37.91 -13.85 -14.29
N GLY A 102 36.94 -14.54 -13.69
CA GLY A 102 35.54 -14.14 -13.60
C GLY A 102 34.66 -14.72 -14.69
N TYR A 103 35.21 -15.27 -15.78
CA TYR A 103 34.45 -15.89 -16.86
C TYR A 103 34.08 -17.34 -16.59
N SER A 104 32.78 -17.61 -16.72
CA SER A 104 32.19 -18.94 -16.75
C SER A 104 31.74 -19.24 -18.18
N CYS A 105 32.30 -20.28 -18.79
CA CYS A 105 31.90 -20.77 -20.11
C CYS A 105 30.42 -21.10 -20.14
N ARG A 106 29.88 -21.69 -19.05
CA ARG A 106 28.47 -22.00 -18.92
C ARG A 106 27.60 -20.76 -18.97
N GLU A 107 27.92 -19.74 -18.17
CA GLU A 107 27.16 -18.49 -18.13
C GLU A 107 27.21 -17.76 -19.47
N GLU A 108 28.40 -17.67 -20.08
CA GLU A 108 28.58 -17.01 -21.38
C GLU A 108 27.90 -17.79 -22.50
N TRP A 109 27.85 -19.13 -22.42
CA TRP A 109 27.11 -19.97 -23.36
C TRP A 109 25.61 -19.72 -23.27
N ILE A 110 25.06 -19.77 -22.06
CA ILE A 110 23.64 -19.48 -21.81
C ILE A 110 23.32 -18.06 -22.28
N SER A 111 24.13 -17.08 -21.91
CA SER A 111 23.97 -15.69 -22.33
C SER A 111 23.98 -15.54 -23.85
N GLY A 112 24.90 -16.20 -24.56
CA GLY A 112 24.93 -16.16 -26.02
C GLY A 112 23.65 -16.68 -26.66
N ILE A 113 23.12 -17.82 -26.19
CA ILE A 113 21.86 -18.38 -26.70
C ILE A 113 20.66 -17.49 -26.33
N VAL A 114 20.63 -16.95 -25.10
CA VAL A 114 19.61 -15.99 -24.65
C VAL A 114 19.60 -14.75 -25.56
N ILE A 115 20.76 -14.15 -25.83
CA ILE A 115 20.89 -12.97 -26.69
C ILE A 115 20.37 -13.27 -28.11
N ALA A 116 20.72 -14.43 -28.66
CA ALA A 116 20.23 -14.85 -29.98
C ALA A 116 18.71 -15.01 -30.02
N LEU A 117 18.13 -15.61 -28.98
CA LEU A 117 16.70 -15.77 -28.82
C LEU A 117 15.99 -14.43 -28.64
N SER A 118 16.44 -13.58 -27.71
CA SER A 118 15.90 -12.22 -27.50
C SER A 118 15.95 -11.38 -28.76
N THR A 119 17.04 -11.46 -29.53
CA THR A 119 17.18 -10.78 -30.82
C THR A 119 16.11 -11.25 -31.81
N TYR A 120 15.83 -12.55 -31.87
CA TYR A 120 14.79 -13.10 -32.72
C TYR A 120 13.39 -12.67 -32.27
N LEU A 121 13.11 -12.75 -30.96
CA LEU A 121 11.83 -12.30 -30.39
C LEU A 121 11.57 -10.83 -30.73
N ALA A 122 12.56 -9.96 -30.53
CA ALA A 122 12.47 -8.53 -30.78
C ALA A 122 12.26 -8.18 -32.26
N LYS A 123 12.84 -8.95 -33.18
CA LYS A 123 12.77 -8.68 -34.62
C LYS A 123 11.55 -9.27 -35.30
N GLU A 124 11.10 -10.44 -34.88
CA GLU A 124 10.16 -11.26 -35.65
C GLU A 124 8.85 -11.54 -34.91
N ILE A 125 8.87 -11.71 -33.58
CA ILE A 125 7.67 -12.09 -32.81
C ILE A 125 6.94 -10.86 -32.27
N PHE A 126 7.63 -10.02 -31.48
CA PHE A 126 7.01 -8.86 -30.84
C PHE A 126 6.39 -7.87 -31.83
N PRO A 127 7.02 -7.52 -32.97
CA PRO A 127 6.40 -6.64 -33.95
C PRO A 127 5.04 -7.16 -34.44
N LYS A 128 4.92 -8.47 -34.73
CA LYS A 128 3.65 -9.09 -35.15
C LYS A 128 2.60 -9.07 -34.04
N GLN A 129 3.02 -9.31 -32.79
CA GLN A 129 2.11 -9.21 -31.64
C GLN A 129 1.57 -7.78 -31.47
N ILE A 130 2.39 -6.77 -31.72
CA ILE A 130 1.98 -5.36 -31.67
C ILE A 130 1.01 -5.04 -32.81
N GLU A 131 1.29 -5.50 -34.03
CA GLU A 131 0.36 -5.37 -35.16
C GLU A 131 -1.00 -5.98 -34.83
N LEU A 132 -1.04 -7.21 -34.31
CA LEU A 132 -2.28 -7.87 -33.88
C LEU A 132 -3.03 -7.07 -32.81
N LEU A 133 -2.32 -6.52 -31.82
CA LEU A 133 -2.92 -5.68 -30.78
C LEU A 133 -3.48 -4.37 -31.36
N GLN A 134 -2.78 -3.73 -32.31
CA GLN A 134 -3.22 -2.49 -32.95
C GLN A 134 -4.43 -2.70 -33.86
N GLU A 135 -4.42 -3.71 -34.72
CA GLU A 135 -5.54 -4.05 -35.61
C GLU A 135 -6.81 -4.34 -34.80
N SER A 136 -6.66 -5.06 -33.68
CA SER A 136 -7.77 -5.39 -32.79
C SER A 136 -8.35 -4.19 -32.03
N SER A 137 -7.61 -3.08 -31.90
CA SER A 137 -8.10 -1.85 -31.28
C SER A 137 -8.97 -1.01 -32.23
N SER A 138 -8.86 -1.25 -33.53
CA SER A 138 -9.56 -0.49 -34.59
C SER A 138 -10.85 -1.15 -35.08
N SER A 139 -11.04 -2.45 -34.78
CA SER A 139 -12.22 -3.22 -35.14
C SER A 139 -13.03 -3.55 -33.89
N ASP A 140 -14.33 -3.24 -33.88
CA ASP A 140 -15.27 -3.43 -32.74
C ASP A 140 -15.50 -4.91 -32.32
N ALA A 141 -14.65 -5.85 -32.77
CA ALA A 141 -14.73 -7.26 -32.42
C ALA A 141 -13.95 -7.56 -31.12
N SER A 142 -14.66 -7.47 -29.99
CA SER A 142 -14.12 -7.74 -28.65
C SER A 142 -13.38 -9.09 -28.51
N SER A 143 -13.74 -10.08 -29.32
CA SER A 143 -13.11 -11.41 -29.32
C SER A 143 -11.68 -11.42 -29.87
N THR A 144 -11.39 -10.63 -30.91
CA THR A 144 -10.07 -10.62 -31.56
C THR A 144 -9.05 -9.90 -30.67
N ALA A 145 -9.46 -8.81 -30.02
CA ALA A 145 -8.62 -8.10 -29.05
C ALA A 145 -8.30 -8.96 -27.81
N ALA A 146 -9.27 -9.75 -27.34
CA ALA A 146 -9.02 -10.71 -26.26
C ALA A 146 -8.01 -11.79 -26.67
N GLN A 147 -8.14 -12.34 -27.88
CA GLN A 147 -7.20 -13.35 -28.38
C GLN A 147 -5.77 -12.81 -28.53
N ALA A 148 -5.60 -11.58 -29.01
CA ALA A 148 -4.28 -10.94 -29.12
C ALA A 148 -3.62 -10.77 -27.74
N ARG A 149 -4.38 -10.35 -26.73
CA ARG A 149 -3.88 -10.25 -25.34
C ARG A 149 -3.48 -11.60 -24.78
N VAL A 150 -4.30 -12.64 -24.97
CA VAL A 150 -3.97 -14.00 -24.53
C VAL A 150 -2.70 -14.52 -25.22
N SER A 151 -2.51 -14.23 -26.51
CA SER A 151 -1.27 -14.58 -27.23
C SER A 151 -0.04 -13.90 -26.64
N TRP A 152 -0.14 -12.61 -26.31
CA TRP A 152 0.91 -11.87 -25.61
C TRP A 152 1.25 -12.50 -24.25
N LEU A 153 0.24 -12.78 -23.43
CA LEU A 153 0.42 -13.37 -22.10
C LEU A 153 1.09 -14.75 -22.18
N ASN A 154 0.65 -15.59 -23.11
CA ASN A 154 1.25 -16.91 -23.35
C ASN A 154 2.73 -16.79 -23.78
N LEU A 155 3.06 -15.79 -24.61
CA LEU A 155 4.45 -15.54 -24.99
C LEU A 155 5.31 -15.16 -23.78
N VAL A 156 4.80 -14.28 -22.91
CA VAL A 156 5.50 -13.90 -21.68
C VAL A 156 5.65 -15.10 -20.74
N ASP A 157 4.65 -15.98 -20.64
CA ASP A 157 4.74 -17.18 -19.80
C ASP A 157 5.79 -18.17 -20.34
N LEU A 158 5.91 -18.30 -21.66
CA LEU A 158 7.00 -19.07 -22.29
C LEU A 158 8.37 -18.45 -21.97
N MET A 159 8.49 -17.13 -21.98
CA MET A 159 9.71 -16.41 -21.59
C MET A 159 10.08 -16.67 -20.13
N ILE A 160 9.14 -16.49 -19.20
CA ILE A 160 9.35 -16.75 -17.77
C ILE A 160 9.74 -18.22 -17.53
N SER A 161 9.05 -19.16 -18.17
CA SER A 161 9.32 -20.60 -18.07
C SER A 161 10.69 -20.98 -18.66
N PHE A 162 11.11 -20.31 -19.74
CA PHE A 162 12.44 -20.48 -20.30
C PHE A 162 13.51 -19.99 -19.32
N ASP A 163 13.37 -18.76 -18.81
CA ASP A 163 14.33 -18.15 -17.89
C ASP A 163 14.47 -18.94 -16.59
N LYS A 164 13.37 -19.44 -16.03
CA LYS A 164 13.42 -20.30 -14.85
C LYS A 164 14.25 -21.56 -15.12
N ARG A 165 14.04 -22.20 -16.26
CA ARG A 165 14.79 -23.42 -16.63
C ARG A 165 16.26 -23.13 -16.92
N THR A 166 16.61 -21.98 -17.51
CA THR A 166 18.02 -21.61 -17.72
C THR A 166 18.71 -21.23 -16.40
N GLN A 167 18.01 -20.59 -15.46
CA GLN A 167 18.52 -20.31 -14.12
C GLN A 167 18.79 -21.58 -13.31
N ASP A 168 17.95 -22.61 -13.43
CA ASP A 168 18.18 -23.91 -12.80
C ASP A 168 19.49 -24.56 -13.30
N LEU A 169 19.81 -24.40 -14.59
CA LEU A 169 21.06 -24.88 -15.18
C LEU A 169 22.30 -24.16 -14.62
N ILE A 170 22.16 -22.92 -14.20
CA ILE A 170 23.26 -22.16 -13.60
C ILE A 170 23.40 -22.49 -12.11
N SER A 171 22.30 -22.51 -11.38
CA SER A 171 22.26 -22.75 -9.92
C SER A 171 22.83 -24.12 -9.53
N GLY A 172 22.80 -25.10 -10.44
CA GLY A 172 23.37 -26.43 -10.25
C GLY A 172 24.90 -26.48 -10.02
N THR A 173 25.65 -25.38 -10.17
CA THR A 173 27.10 -25.33 -9.87
C THR A 173 27.45 -24.95 -8.43
N GLY A 174 26.47 -24.56 -7.60
CA GLY A 174 26.74 -24.07 -6.24
C GLY A 174 27.36 -22.66 -6.18
N LEU A 175 27.48 -21.97 -7.32
CA LEU A 175 27.76 -20.54 -7.39
C LEU A 175 26.45 -19.78 -7.15
N LEU A 176 26.30 -19.21 -5.95
CA LEU A 176 25.28 -18.20 -5.69
C LEU A 176 25.62 -16.95 -6.50
N PHE A 177 24.75 -16.57 -7.44
CA PHE A 177 24.80 -15.22 -7.99
C PHE A 177 24.71 -14.22 -6.84
N SER A 178 25.74 -13.40 -6.71
CA SER A 178 25.67 -12.26 -5.80
C SER A 178 24.49 -11.40 -6.22
N VAL A 179 23.65 -11.03 -5.25
CA VAL A 179 22.42 -10.21 -5.36
C VAL A 179 22.65 -8.82 -6.00
N LYS A 180 23.87 -8.49 -6.44
CA LYS A 180 24.27 -7.14 -6.87
C LYS A 180 24.58 -6.97 -8.36
N ASP A 181 24.48 -8.00 -9.20
CA ASP A 181 24.83 -7.87 -10.61
C ASP A 181 23.59 -7.85 -11.53
N ASP A 182 22.80 -6.78 -11.48
CA ASP A 182 21.67 -6.54 -12.41
C ASP A 182 22.11 -6.73 -13.88
N GLU A 183 23.34 -6.30 -14.23
CA GLU A 183 23.90 -6.50 -15.56
C GLU A 183 24.04 -7.99 -15.93
N ASN A 184 24.39 -8.84 -14.98
CA ASN A 184 24.59 -10.27 -15.25
C ASN A 184 23.24 -10.99 -15.40
N TRP A 185 22.22 -10.57 -14.63
CA TRP A 185 20.85 -11.08 -14.75
C TRP A 185 20.19 -10.70 -16.08
N GLN A 186 20.39 -9.47 -16.56
CA GLN A 186 19.88 -9.04 -17.86
C GLN A 186 20.46 -9.88 -19.01
N ARG A 187 21.74 -10.27 -18.91
CA ARG A 187 22.42 -11.05 -19.96
C ARG A 187 21.94 -12.50 -20.10
N ILE A 188 21.30 -13.06 -19.08
CA ILE A 188 20.86 -14.46 -19.01
C ILE A 188 19.33 -14.61 -19.00
N SER A 189 18.61 -13.50 -19.09
CA SER A 189 17.15 -13.47 -19.13
C SER A 189 16.66 -13.01 -20.50
N VAL A 190 15.69 -13.73 -21.08
CA VAL A 190 15.03 -13.28 -22.31
C VAL A 190 14.06 -12.11 -22.07
N LEU A 191 13.65 -11.89 -20.81
CA LEU A 191 12.86 -10.72 -20.41
C LEU A 191 13.65 -9.41 -20.50
N SER A 192 14.97 -9.47 -20.74
CA SER A 192 15.78 -8.30 -21.07
C SER A 192 15.32 -7.57 -22.33
N VAL A 193 14.52 -8.22 -23.19
CA VAL A 193 13.85 -7.53 -24.31
C VAL A 193 13.01 -6.33 -23.86
N PHE A 194 12.44 -6.40 -22.66
CA PHE A 194 11.68 -5.29 -22.06
C PHE A 194 12.58 -4.19 -21.50
N CYS A 195 13.86 -4.50 -21.24
CA CYS A 195 14.85 -3.50 -20.87
C CYS A 195 15.22 -2.64 -22.08
N ASP A 196 15.34 -3.26 -23.25
CA ASP A 196 15.59 -2.55 -24.52
C ASP A 196 14.35 -1.81 -25.04
N ARG A 197 13.15 -2.31 -24.70
CA ARG A 197 11.84 -1.76 -25.13
C ARG A 197 10.89 -1.59 -23.93
N PRO A 198 11.07 -0.52 -23.14
CA PRO A 198 10.17 -0.22 -22.03
C PRO A 198 8.71 -0.02 -22.48
N ASP A 199 8.48 0.45 -23.71
CA ASP A 199 7.14 0.56 -24.29
C ASP A 199 6.40 -0.78 -24.36
N TRP A 200 7.13 -1.90 -24.55
CA TRP A 200 6.54 -3.24 -24.54
C TRP A 200 6.23 -3.71 -23.13
N LEU A 201 7.01 -3.28 -22.13
CA LEU A 201 6.73 -3.53 -20.72
C LEU A 201 5.42 -2.85 -20.31
N GLU A 202 5.21 -1.61 -20.75
CA GLU A 202 3.97 -0.87 -20.48
C GLU A 202 2.75 -1.57 -21.07
N ILE A 203 2.85 -2.08 -22.32
CA ILE A 203 1.80 -2.88 -22.95
C ILE A 203 1.48 -4.12 -22.11
N TRP A 204 2.51 -4.83 -21.66
CA TRP A 204 2.32 -6.01 -20.81
C TRP A 204 1.63 -5.65 -19.49
N ALA A 205 2.11 -4.62 -18.78
CA ALA A 205 1.52 -4.15 -17.53
C ALA A 205 0.04 -3.76 -17.70
N GLU A 206 -0.30 -3.11 -18.82
CA GLU A 206 -1.66 -2.72 -19.16
C GLU A 206 -2.56 -3.93 -19.41
N ILE A 207 -2.07 -4.98 -20.08
CA ILE A 207 -2.82 -6.22 -20.30
C ILE A 207 -3.10 -6.92 -18.97
N GLU A 208 -2.09 -7.09 -18.12
CA GLU A 208 -2.24 -7.68 -16.78
C GLU A 208 -3.28 -6.96 -15.94
N ARG A 209 -3.14 -5.63 -15.89
CA ARG A 209 -4.04 -4.75 -15.18
C ARG A 209 -5.48 -4.95 -15.65
N ARG A 210 -5.73 -5.02 -16.96
CA ARG A 210 -7.07 -5.19 -17.52
C ARG A 210 -7.72 -6.50 -17.10
N GLU A 211 -6.98 -7.60 -17.14
CA GLU A 211 -7.51 -8.92 -16.78
C GLU A 211 -7.87 -8.98 -15.29
N VAL A 212 -6.97 -8.54 -14.41
CA VAL A 212 -7.23 -8.46 -12.97
C VAL A 212 -8.37 -7.51 -12.67
N PHE A 213 -8.39 -6.34 -13.33
CA PHE A 213 -9.42 -5.33 -13.12
C PHE A 213 -10.81 -5.82 -13.53
N ALA A 214 -10.94 -6.55 -14.64
CA ALA A 214 -12.22 -7.10 -15.09
C ALA A 214 -12.85 -8.03 -14.03
N SER A 215 -12.01 -8.88 -13.41
CA SER A 215 -12.44 -9.76 -12.32
C SER A 215 -12.82 -8.98 -11.06
N LEU A 216 -11.99 -8.01 -10.66
CA LEU A 216 -12.26 -7.16 -9.49
C LEU A 216 -13.50 -6.29 -9.65
N LYS A 217 -13.78 -5.79 -10.85
CA LYS A 217 -14.95 -4.97 -11.11
C LYS A 217 -16.24 -5.70 -10.78
N SER A 218 -16.39 -6.94 -11.25
CA SER A 218 -17.54 -7.78 -10.91
C SER A 218 -17.62 -8.05 -9.40
N ALA A 219 -16.49 -8.24 -8.74
CA ALA A 219 -16.44 -8.43 -7.30
C ALA A 219 -16.85 -7.17 -6.51
N MET A 220 -16.47 -5.97 -6.98
CA MET A 220 -16.80 -4.69 -6.36
C MET A 220 -18.28 -4.33 -6.51
N GLU A 221 -18.93 -4.72 -7.60
CA GLU A 221 -20.36 -4.48 -7.85
C GLU A 221 -21.26 -5.36 -6.96
N ASN A 222 -20.74 -6.48 -6.44
CA ASN A 222 -21.49 -7.38 -5.58
C ASN A 222 -21.49 -6.91 -4.11
N GLU A 223 -22.63 -6.38 -3.65
CA GLU A 223 -22.80 -5.88 -2.27
C GLU A 223 -22.50 -6.93 -1.19
N ASN A 224 -22.66 -8.22 -1.49
CA ASN A 224 -22.35 -9.30 -0.56
C ASN A 224 -20.85 -9.34 -0.19
N ASN A 225 -19.98 -8.93 -1.11
CA ASN A 225 -18.54 -8.88 -0.86
C ASN A 225 -18.15 -7.71 0.05
N TRP A 226 -19.01 -6.70 0.19
CA TRP A 226 -18.84 -5.58 1.10
C TRP A 226 -19.40 -5.87 2.50
N SER A 227 -20.43 -6.70 2.59
CA SER A 227 -21.08 -7.02 3.88
C SER A 227 -20.44 -8.19 4.63
N LYS A 228 -19.90 -9.18 3.93
CA LYS A 228 -19.20 -10.32 4.55
C LYS A 228 -17.81 -9.92 5.01
N ARG A 229 -17.46 -10.33 6.24
CA ARG A 229 -16.10 -10.15 6.79
C ARG A 229 -15.16 -11.23 6.24
N ILE A 230 -13.87 -10.91 6.17
CA ILE A 230 -12.84 -11.93 5.89
C ILE A 230 -12.73 -12.85 7.12
N GLU A 231 -12.84 -14.16 6.91
CA GLU A 231 -12.57 -15.16 7.95
C GLU A 231 -11.05 -15.34 8.12
N GLY A 232 -10.55 -15.23 9.36
CA GLY A 232 -9.20 -15.69 9.73
C GLY A 232 -8.01 -14.76 9.41
N ALA A 233 -8.22 -13.47 9.09
CA ALA A 233 -7.11 -12.54 8.89
C ALA A 233 -6.50 -12.08 10.24
N ILE A 234 -5.54 -12.86 10.74
CA ILE A 234 -4.69 -12.48 11.87
C ILE A 234 -3.63 -11.51 11.34
N LEU A 235 -3.72 -10.23 11.71
CA LEU A 235 -2.61 -9.29 11.55
C LEU A 235 -1.61 -9.55 12.69
N GLU A 236 -0.31 -9.66 12.36
CA GLU A 236 0.76 -10.06 13.30
C GLU A 236 1.05 -9.03 14.42
N TYR A 237 0.42 -7.86 14.39
CA TYR A 237 0.52 -6.88 15.48
C TYR A 237 -0.80 -6.75 16.26
N GLY A 238 -1.01 -7.69 17.17
CA GLY A 238 -1.74 -7.48 18.42
C GLY A 238 -3.25 -7.28 18.35
N SER A 239 -3.97 -8.41 18.39
CA SER A 239 -5.36 -8.58 18.88
C SER A 239 -6.51 -7.84 18.16
N ASP A 240 -7.43 -8.69 17.69
CA ASP A 240 -8.86 -8.51 17.51
C ASP A 240 -9.40 -7.92 16.20
N ASP A 241 -10.08 -8.82 15.47
CA ASP A 241 -11.12 -8.56 14.47
C ASP A 241 -10.75 -7.56 13.37
N CYS A 242 -10.04 -8.06 12.36
CA CYS A 242 -10.05 -7.41 11.06
C CYS A 242 -11.49 -7.36 10.52
N LYS A 243 -12.23 -6.28 10.80
CA LYS A 243 -13.59 -6.02 10.30
C LYS A 243 -13.60 -5.66 8.80
N SER A 244 -12.58 -6.09 8.07
CA SER A 244 -12.42 -5.81 6.65
C SER A 244 -13.41 -6.64 5.83
N PRO A 245 -14.02 -6.05 4.81
CA PRO A 245 -14.93 -6.78 3.93
C PRO A 245 -14.19 -7.74 2.99
N ALA A 246 -14.88 -8.82 2.59
CA ALA A 246 -14.37 -9.88 1.73
C ALA A 246 -13.78 -9.40 0.40
N ILE A 247 -14.30 -8.29 -0.16
CA ILE A 247 -13.76 -7.67 -1.37
C ILE A 247 -12.27 -7.34 -1.26
N THR A 248 -11.77 -6.99 -0.07
CA THR A 248 -10.35 -6.69 0.11
C THR A 248 -9.44 -7.91 -0.05
N GLY A 249 -9.97 -9.12 0.18
CA GLY A 249 -9.25 -10.36 -0.10
C GLY A 249 -9.05 -10.56 -1.60
N ALA A 250 -10.08 -10.27 -2.40
CA ALA A 250 -9.97 -10.30 -3.86
C ALA A 250 -8.99 -9.25 -4.37
N VAL A 251 -9.04 -8.02 -3.85
CA VAL A 251 -8.09 -6.95 -4.19
C VAL A 251 -6.66 -7.37 -3.86
N LYS A 252 -6.41 -7.84 -2.63
CA LYS A 252 -5.09 -8.34 -2.20
C LYS A 252 -4.59 -9.45 -3.12
N HIS A 253 -5.45 -10.41 -3.45
CA HIS A 253 -5.09 -11.50 -4.34
C HIS A 253 -4.73 -11.00 -5.75
N GLY A 254 -5.54 -10.12 -6.34
CA GLY A 254 -5.26 -9.53 -7.66
C GLY A 254 -3.95 -8.74 -7.70
N LEU A 255 -3.68 -7.94 -6.67
CA LEU A 255 -2.41 -7.22 -6.55
C LEU A 255 -1.22 -8.19 -6.39
N SER A 256 -1.38 -9.26 -5.60
CA SER A 256 -0.33 -10.26 -5.41
C SER A 256 0.03 -10.96 -6.73
N LEU A 257 -0.97 -11.31 -7.55
CA LEU A 257 -0.73 -11.90 -8.87
C LEU A 257 0.12 -11.00 -9.76
N ILE A 258 -0.18 -9.70 -9.81
CA ILE A 258 0.60 -8.72 -10.56
C ILE A 258 2.03 -8.60 -10.05
N ILE A 259 2.20 -8.54 -8.72
CA ILE A 259 3.52 -8.46 -8.09
C ILE A 259 4.35 -9.72 -8.42
N ASP A 260 3.73 -10.90 -8.39
CA ASP A 260 4.39 -12.16 -8.73
C ASP A 260 4.80 -12.21 -10.21
N ARG A 261 3.99 -11.61 -11.11
CA ARG A 261 4.32 -11.44 -12.53
C ARG A 261 5.54 -10.54 -12.74
N ALA A 262 5.77 -9.58 -11.85
CA ALA A 262 6.90 -8.65 -11.94
C ALA A 262 8.23 -9.28 -11.49
N ARG A 263 8.21 -10.26 -10.58
CA ARG A 263 9.44 -10.86 -9.99
C ARG A 263 10.51 -11.29 -11.01
N PRO A 264 10.16 -11.93 -12.15
CA PRO A 264 11.14 -12.37 -13.13
C PRO A 264 11.80 -11.24 -13.93
N ILE A 265 11.30 -10.00 -13.86
CA ILE A 265 11.86 -8.87 -14.60
C ILE A 265 13.30 -8.60 -14.08
N PRO A 266 14.31 -8.62 -14.96
CA PRO A 266 15.72 -8.57 -14.54
C PRO A 266 16.16 -7.19 -14.05
N SER A 267 15.58 -6.11 -14.56
CA SER A 267 15.87 -4.74 -14.10
C SER A 267 14.99 -4.38 -12.91
N ILE A 268 15.60 -4.06 -11.76
CA ILE A 268 14.86 -3.66 -10.55
C ILE A 268 14.04 -2.38 -10.81
N THR A 269 14.59 -1.41 -11.54
CA THR A 269 13.90 -0.16 -11.90
C THR A 269 12.66 -0.43 -12.74
N LEU A 270 12.77 -1.29 -13.75
CA LEU A 270 11.63 -1.64 -14.60
C LEU A 270 10.63 -2.54 -13.88
N ARG A 271 11.08 -3.35 -12.91
CA ARG A 271 10.20 -4.12 -12.04
C ARG A 271 9.32 -3.19 -11.20
N ALA A 272 9.90 -2.17 -10.58
CA ALA A 272 9.17 -1.15 -9.84
C ALA A 272 8.19 -0.39 -10.74
N GLU A 273 8.61 -0.04 -11.95
CA GLU A 273 7.77 0.65 -12.94
C GLU A 273 6.58 -0.21 -13.38
N PHE A 274 6.81 -1.48 -13.70
CA PHE A 274 5.77 -2.43 -14.05
C PHE A 274 4.70 -2.52 -12.95
N ILE A 275 5.13 -2.67 -11.69
CA ILE A 275 4.22 -2.71 -10.53
C ILE A 275 3.44 -1.39 -10.44
N ARG A 276 4.10 -0.24 -10.60
CA ARG A 276 3.44 1.06 -10.52
C ARG A 276 2.37 1.25 -11.60
N ILE A 277 2.66 0.89 -12.84
CA ILE A 277 1.74 1.02 -13.97
C ILE A 277 0.53 0.08 -13.84
N SER A 278 0.74 -1.12 -13.29
CA SER A 278 -0.31 -2.14 -13.21
C SER A 278 -1.12 -2.08 -11.92
N ALA A 279 -0.47 -2.02 -10.76
CA ALA A 279 -1.11 -2.12 -9.45
C ALA A 279 -1.75 -0.80 -8.96
N SER A 280 -1.06 0.34 -9.10
CA SER A 280 -1.56 1.63 -8.57
C SER A 280 -2.93 2.03 -9.15
N PRO A 281 -3.21 1.87 -10.46
CA PRO A 281 -4.54 2.19 -10.98
C PRO A 281 -5.65 1.26 -10.44
N ILE A 282 -5.33 0.01 -10.09
CA ILE A 282 -6.29 -0.90 -9.44
C ILE A 282 -6.62 -0.39 -8.04
N ILE A 283 -5.62 0.04 -7.28
CA ILE A 283 -5.80 0.63 -5.95
C ILE A 283 -6.62 1.92 -6.06
N SER A 284 -6.27 2.81 -7.01
CA SER A 284 -6.99 4.05 -7.26
C SER A 284 -8.46 3.82 -7.64
N GLU A 285 -8.77 2.80 -8.43
CA GLU A 285 -10.15 2.51 -8.81
C GLU A 285 -10.94 1.88 -7.65
N PHE A 286 -10.29 1.03 -6.85
CA PHE A 286 -10.89 0.51 -5.62
C PHE A 286 -11.18 1.64 -4.63
N LEU A 287 -10.27 2.60 -4.47
CA LEU A 287 -10.46 3.82 -3.69
C LEU A 287 -11.62 4.66 -4.24
N GLY A 288 -11.67 4.86 -5.56
CA GLY A 288 -12.78 5.54 -6.23
C GLY A 288 -14.13 4.86 -5.97
N CYS A 289 -14.18 3.53 -5.97
CA CYS A 289 -15.36 2.75 -5.61
C CYS A 289 -15.78 3.01 -4.16
N MET A 290 -14.86 2.93 -3.20
CA MET A 290 -15.12 3.24 -1.79
C MET A 290 -15.65 4.67 -1.61
N PHE A 291 -15.07 5.64 -2.31
CA PHE A 291 -15.49 7.03 -2.28
C PHE A 291 -16.92 7.22 -2.79
N ARG A 292 -17.26 6.65 -3.95
CA ARG A 292 -18.63 6.68 -4.49
C ARG A 292 -19.63 6.05 -3.53
N ARG A 293 -19.29 4.89 -2.94
CA ARG A 293 -20.13 4.20 -1.95
C ARG A 293 -20.43 5.07 -0.74
N CYS A 294 -19.44 5.79 -0.23
CA CYS A 294 -19.59 6.68 0.91
C CYS A 294 -20.37 7.95 0.56
N GLN A 295 -20.12 8.55 -0.61
CA GLN A 295 -20.87 9.72 -1.09
C GLN A 295 -22.35 9.42 -1.33
N GLU A 296 -22.68 8.25 -1.87
CA GLU A 296 -24.06 7.80 -2.00
C GLU A 296 -24.75 7.69 -0.64
N ALA A 297 -24.05 7.13 0.36
CA ALA A 297 -24.57 7.00 1.72
C ALA A 297 -24.81 8.37 2.35
N GLU A 298 -23.87 9.30 2.19
CA GLU A 298 -24.01 10.68 2.66
C GLU A 298 -25.15 11.42 1.94
N GLY A 299 -25.23 11.32 0.62
CA GLY A 299 -26.21 12.05 -0.19
C GLY A 299 -27.64 11.57 0.01
N LEU A 300 -27.86 10.28 0.27
CA LEU A 300 -29.21 9.73 0.42
C LEU A 300 -29.80 9.98 1.82
N THR A 301 -28.97 10.01 2.86
CA THR A 301 -29.48 9.98 4.24
C THR A 301 -28.78 10.95 5.19
N ALA A 302 -27.84 11.75 4.70
CA ALA A 302 -26.94 12.57 5.52
C ALA A 302 -26.23 11.75 6.62
N LEU A 303 -25.99 10.45 6.34
CA LEU A 303 -25.48 9.46 7.28
C LEU A 303 -26.33 9.32 8.55
N ALA A 304 -27.62 9.70 8.52
CA ALA A 304 -28.49 9.67 9.70
C ALA A 304 -28.97 8.26 10.04
N ASP A 305 -29.08 7.37 9.05
CA ASP A 305 -29.49 5.98 9.25
C ASP A 305 -28.29 5.08 9.58
N ASP A 306 -28.58 3.89 10.11
CA ASP A 306 -27.54 2.94 10.52
C ASP A 306 -26.95 2.17 9.34
N ASN A 307 -27.70 1.94 8.26
CA ASN A 307 -27.19 1.21 7.10
C ASN A 307 -26.14 2.04 6.35
N ALA A 308 -26.33 3.36 6.23
CA ALA A 308 -25.33 4.28 5.71
C ALA A 308 -24.05 4.28 6.56
N LEU A 309 -24.18 4.30 7.89
CA LEU A 309 -23.01 4.18 8.77
C LEU A 309 -22.26 2.87 8.56
N ILE A 310 -22.99 1.75 8.46
CA ILE A 310 -22.39 0.44 8.20
C ILE A 310 -21.66 0.44 6.85
N LYS A 311 -22.27 0.98 5.80
CA LYS A 311 -21.66 1.09 4.46
C LYS A 311 -20.37 1.92 4.49
N VAL A 312 -20.37 3.07 5.16
CA VAL A 312 -19.16 3.90 5.32
C VAL A 312 -18.11 3.18 6.17
N SER A 313 -18.53 2.50 7.24
CA SER A 313 -17.61 1.75 8.11
C SER A 313 -16.91 0.61 7.38
N GLN A 314 -17.62 -0.11 6.50
CA GLN A 314 -17.04 -1.14 5.64
C GLN A 314 -15.99 -0.56 4.69
N SER A 315 -16.25 0.59 4.08
CA SER A 315 -15.27 1.28 3.22
C SER A 315 -14.04 1.74 4.01
N ILE A 316 -14.21 2.29 5.21
CA ILE A 316 -13.08 2.68 6.09
C ILE A 316 -12.24 1.46 6.47
N ASN A 317 -12.87 0.36 6.86
CA ASN A 317 -12.16 -0.88 7.19
C ASN A 317 -11.43 -1.46 5.98
N ALA A 318 -12.04 -1.40 4.79
CA ALA A 318 -11.43 -1.85 3.56
C ALA A 318 -10.15 -1.06 3.24
N ALA A 319 -10.24 0.28 3.35
CA ALA A 319 -9.09 1.16 3.15
C ALA A 319 -7.96 0.86 4.14
N ARG A 320 -8.29 0.63 5.42
CA ARG A 320 -7.28 0.30 6.45
C ARG A 320 -6.59 -1.03 6.17
N TYR A 321 -7.35 -2.03 5.75
CA TYR A 321 -6.77 -3.34 5.45
C TYR A 321 -5.81 -3.29 4.26
N VAL A 322 -6.21 -2.61 3.18
CA VAL A 322 -5.35 -2.46 2.00
C VAL A 322 -4.12 -1.62 2.36
N GLU A 323 -4.29 -0.50 3.07
CA GLU A 323 -3.18 0.33 3.58
C GLU A 323 -2.18 -0.50 4.38
N SER A 324 -2.67 -1.30 5.35
CA SER A 324 -1.81 -2.12 6.21
C SER A 324 -1.10 -3.22 5.43
N THR A 325 -1.79 -3.82 4.44
CA THR A 325 -1.21 -4.85 3.56
C THR A 325 -0.09 -4.26 2.70
N LEU A 326 -0.32 -3.10 2.08
CA LEU A 326 0.70 -2.43 1.27
C LEU A 326 1.90 -2.00 2.11
N ALA A 327 1.64 -1.43 3.30
CA ALA A 327 2.71 -1.07 4.24
C ALA A 327 3.55 -2.28 4.66
N GLN A 328 2.91 -3.43 4.92
CA GLN A 328 3.62 -4.68 5.23
C GLN A 328 4.46 -5.17 4.05
N TRP A 329 3.93 -5.12 2.82
CA TRP A 329 4.70 -5.50 1.63
C TRP A 329 5.91 -4.61 1.42
N CYS A 330 5.78 -3.31 1.68
CA CYS A 330 6.89 -2.35 1.63
C CYS A 330 8.03 -2.67 2.61
N GLU A 331 7.82 -3.53 3.61
CA GLU A 331 8.87 -4.00 4.52
C GLU A 331 9.59 -5.27 4.02
N ASP A 332 9.10 -5.93 2.95
CA ASP A 332 9.73 -7.10 2.32
C ASP A 332 11.00 -6.66 1.58
N VAL A 333 12.06 -7.49 1.66
CA VAL A 333 13.34 -7.32 0.94
C VAL A 333 13.11 -7.01 -0.54
N PHE A 334 12.14 -7.67 -1.16
CA PHE A 334 11.78 -7.45 -2.56
C PHE A 334 11.44 -5.99 -2.89
N PHE A 335 10.74 -5.27 -2.00
CA PHE A 335 10.39 -3.86 -2.20
C PHE A 335 11.47 -2.92 -1.67
N LEU A 336 12.13 -3.26 -0.57
CA LEU A 336 13.26 -2.48 -0.02
C LEU A 336 14.43 -2.36 -1.01
N GLU A 337 14.68 -3.39 -1.84
CA GLU A 337 15.66 -3.33 -2.93
C GLU A 337 15.33 -2.24 -3.96
N MET A 338 14.05 -2.05 -4.28
CA MET A 338 13.60 -1.03 -5.24
C MET A 338 13.77 0.39 -4.69
N GLU A 339 13.60 0.58 -3.39
CA GLU A 339 13.72 1.89 -2.73
C GLU A 339 15.16 2.39 -2.65
N ASN A 340 16.11 1.49 -2.45
CA ASN A 340 17.52 1.84 -2.32
C ASN A 340 18.13 2.41 -3.62
N LEU A 341 17.46 2.23 -4.76
CA LEU A 341 17.90 2.76 -6.07
C LEU A 341 17.43 4.21 -6.32
N SER A 342 16.40 4.68 -5.61
CA SER A 342 15.74 5.98 -5.84
C SER A 342 16.48 7.18 -5.20
N VAL A 343 17.81 7.11 -5.06
CA VAL A 343 18.67 8.16 -4.45
C VAL A 343 18.64 9.48 -5.25
N VAL A 344 17.95 9.55 -6.39
CA VAL A 344 17.76 10.76 -7.20
C VAL A 344 16.31 11.26 -7.13
N GLY A 345 15.95 11.87 -6.00
CA GLY A 345 15.01 13.00 -5.97
C GLY A 345 13.54 12.75 -5.60
N GLU A 346 12.98 11.56 -5.81
CA GLU A 346 11.62 11.21 -5.37
C GLU A 346 11.66 9.91 -4.55
N GLY A 347 12.33 9.99 -3.40
CA GLY A 347 12.45 8.88 -2.46
C GLY A 347 11.09 8.53 -1.85
N GLY A 348 10.50 7.43 -2.29
CA GLY A 348 9.30 6.86 -1.70
C GLY A 348 9.15 5.39 -2.07
N PHE A 349 8.52 4.64 -1.17
CA PHE A 349 8.07 3.26 -1.40
C PHE A 349 7.23 3.18 -2.68
N VAL A 350 7.24 2.03 -3.39
CA VAL A 350 6.47 1.82 -4.64
C VAL A 350 4.99 2.19 -4.49
N PHE A 351 4.41 1.93 -3.31
CA PHE A 351 3.01 2.22 -2.98
C PHE A 351 2.81 3.47 -2.09
N GLN A 352 3.83 4.32 -1.94
CA GLN A 352 3.79 5.42 -0.96
C GLN A 352 2.62 6.39 -1.21
N GLN A 353 2.37 6.72 -2.48
CA GLN A 353 1.27 7.60 -2.86
C GLN A 353 -0.09 6.93 -2.56
N ASP A 354 -0.25 5.66 -2.93
CA ASP A 354 -1.48 4.90 -2.70
C ASP A 354 -1.81 4.78 -1.21
N ILE A 355 -0.79 4.46 -0.38
CA ILE A 355 -0.92 4.40 1.08
C ILE A 355 -1.39 5.74 1.65
N ASN A 356 -0.83 6.85 1.15
CA ASN A 356 -1.24 8.18 1.61
C ASN A 356 -2.68 8.49 1.23
N GLN A 357 -3.11 8.18 0.01
CA GLN A 357 -4.50 8.38 -0.41
C GLN A 357 -5.50 7.55 0.41
N LEU A 358 -5.15 6.30 0.76
CA LEU A 358 -5.97 5.46 1.64
C LEU A 358 -6.08 6.05 3.06
N LYS A 359 -4.98 6.60 3.60
CA LYS A 359 -4.97 7.30 4.90
C LYS A 359 -5.82 8.56 4.89
N GLU A 360 -5.69 9.37 3.85
CA GLU A 360 -6.47 10.60 3.66
C GLU A 360 -7.97 10.29 3.59
N PHE A 361 -8.36 9.31 2.77
CA PHE A 361 -9.74 8.84 2.69
C PHE A 361 -10.29 8.42 4.06
N ARG A 362 -9.54 7.61 4.81
CA ARG A 362 -9.95 7.19 6.15
C ARG A 362 -10.14 8.39 7.08
N SER A 363 -9.18 9.31 7.11
CA SER A 363 -9.25 10.49 7.96
C SER A 363 -10.46 11.36 7.64
N GLU A 364 -10.73 11.58 6.34
CA GLU A 364 -11.88 12.38 5.89
C GLU A 364 -13.21 11.75 6.36
N TRP A 365 -13.41 10.45 6.15
CA TRP A 365 -14.68 9.82 6.47
C TRP A 365 -14.89 9.58 7.97
N VAL A 366 -13.81 9.36 8.74
CA VAL A 366 -13.86 9.34 10.21
C VAL A 366 -14.28 10.71 10.76
N ASP A 367 -13.75 11.81 10.21
CA ASP A 367 -14.12 13.17 10.61
C ASP A 367 -15.58 13.49 10.24
N LYS A 368 -16.03 13.11 9.03
CA LYS A 368 -17.43 13.26 8.61
C LYS A 368 -18.41 12.53 9.53
N ILE A 369 -18.13 11.27 9.88
CA ILE A 369 -18.96 10.51 10.83
C ILE A 369 -19.07 11.26 12.16
N SER A 370 -17.94 11.71 12.70
CA SER A 370 -17.87 12.46 13.96
C SER A 370 -18.70 13.75 13.88
N THR A 371 -18.56 14.50 12.80
CA THR A 371 -19.29 15.74 12.53
C THR A 371 -20.80 15.51 12.45
N VAL A 372 -21.26 14.45 11.78
CA VAL A 372 -22.70 14.14 11.67
C VAL A 372 -23.29 13.82 13.04
N ILE A 373 -22.61 13.00 13.85
CA ILE A 373 -23.04 12.67 15.22
C ILE A 373 -23.12 13.94 16.06
N LEU A 374 -22.11 14.81 15.99
CA LEU A 374 -22.07 16.07 16.74
C LEU A 374 -23.19 17.03 16.34
N ARG A 375 -23.48 17.18 15.04
CA ARG A 375 -24.61 18.01 14.56
C ARG A 375 -25.95 17.49 15.05
N ALA A 376 -26.12 16.17 15.02
CA ALA A 376 -27.34 15.52 15.48
C ALA A 376 -27.51 15.61 17.01
N PHE A 377 -26.40 15.54 17.75
CA PHE A 377 -26.40 15.80 19.19
C PHE A 377 -26.71 17.27 19.50
N ASP A 378 -26.07 18.23 18.83
CA ASP A 378 -26.34 19.67 18.98
C ASP A 378 -27.84 19.93 18.86
N ALA A 379 -28.45 19.48 17.75
CA ALA A 379 -29.88 19.64 17.50
C ALA A 379 -30.78 19.11 18.63
N ARG A 380 -30.44 17.95 19.21
CA ARG A 380 -31.20 17.33 20.32
C ARG A 380 -30.95 17.98 21.67
N SER A 381 -29.76 18.54 21.87
CA SER A 381 -29.40 19.23 23.12
C SER A 381 -29.92 20.67 23.19
N ARG A 382 -30.49 21.22 22.11
CA ARG A 382 -30.93 22.64 22.07
C ARG A 382 -31.93 23.00 23.16
N ASP A 383 -32.89 22.14 23.43
CA ASP A 383 -33.91 22.41 24.46
C ASP A 383 -33.31 22.39 25.86
N TYR A 384 -32.36 21.49 26.10
CA TYR A 384 -31.55 21.48 27.31
C TYR A 384 -30.79 22.81 27.45
N LEU A 385 -30.10 23.27 26.40
CA LEU A 385 -29.26 24.46 26.45
C LEU A 385 -30.05 25.77 26.56
N LYS A 386 -31.27 25.82 25.98
CA LYS A 386 -32.16 26.99 26.04
C LYS A 386 -32.82 27.18 27.40
N ASN A 387 -33.10 26.11 28.14
CA ASN A 387 -33.76 26.20 29.43
C ASN A 387 -32.79 26.64 30.56
N LYS A 388 -32.36 27.91 30.55
CA LYS A 388 -31.46 28.46 31.58
C LYS A 388 -32.07 28.50 32.99
N ARG A 389 -33.40 28.44 33.09
CA ARG A 389 -34.13 28.47 34.38
C ARG A 389 -33.93 27.18 35.17
N GLN A 390 -33.64 26.06 34.50
CA GLN A 390 -33.42 24.77 35.14
C GLN A 390 -32.27 24.79 36.16
N TRP A 391 -31.31 25.72 36.05
CA TRP A 391 -30.19 25.83 36.99
C TRP A 391 -30.43 26.82 38.14
N GLN A 392 -31.63 27.40 38.22
CA GLN A 392 -32.07 28.31 39.28
C GLN A 392 -33.20 27.73 40.12
N GLU A 393 -33.86 26.67 39.65
CA GLU A 393 -34.97 26.02 40.35
C GLU A 393 -34.50 25.39 41.67
N HIS A 394 -35.26 25.64 42.74
CA HIS A 394 -35.09 24.94 44.01
C HIS A 394 -35.85 23.61 43.94
N SER A 395 -35.11 22.52 43.88
CA SER A 395 -35.61 21.15 43.92
C SER A 395 -34.90 20.44 45.07
N GLU A 396 -35.66 19.78 45.94
CA GLU A 396 -35.11 19.04 47.09
C GLU A 396 -34.34 17.78 46.64
N GLU A 397 -34.61 17.26 45.44
CA GLU A 397 -33.89 16.14 44.83
C GLU A 397 -33.20 16.54 43.50
N PRO A 398 -32.03 15.96 43.19
CA PRO A 398 -31.35 16.18 41.91
C PRO A 398 -32.14 15.52 40.77
N ALA A 399 -33.08 16.26 40.19
CA ALA A 399 -33.81 15.83 39.01
C ALA A 399 -32.91 15.91 37.78
N ILE A 400 -32.74 14.78 37.08
CA ILE A 400 -31.98 14.69 35.82
C ILE A 400 -32.83 15.26 34.68
N SER A 401 -32.23 16.10 33.84
CA SER A 401 -32.92 16.70 32.71
C SER A 401 -33.21 15.68 31.61
N ARG A 402 -34.50 15.47 31.29
CA ARG A 402 -34.92 14.53 30.24
C ARG A 402 -34.22 14.76 28.89
N ALA A 403 -34.00 16.01 28.50
CA ALA A 403 -33.32 16.36 27.26
C ALA A 403 -31.83 15.94 27.24
N ILE A 404 -31.15 15.91 28.41
CA ILE A 404 -29.77 15.39 28.47
C ILE A 404 -29.75 13.87 28.36
N ILE A 405 -30.73 13.17 28.94
CA ILE A 405 -30.88 11.71 28.82
C ILE A 405 -31.09 11.32 27.36
N GLU A 406 -32.03 11.98 26.67
CA GLU A 406 -32.36 11.69 25.28
C GLU A 406 -31.18 11.97 24.33
N SER A 407 -30.48 13.10 24.51
CA SER A 407 -29.31 13.44 23.69
C SER A 407 -28.09 12.54 23.99
N SER A 408 -27.88 12.14 25.25
CA SER A 408 -26.82 11.19 25.63
C SER A 408 -27.11 9.78 25.12
N GLY A 409 -28.37 9.32 25.21
CA GLY A 409 -28.81 8.03 24.67
C GLY A 409 -28.65 7.94 23.15
N TYR A 410 -28.84 9.05 22.42
CA TYR A 410 -28.52 9.13 21.00
C TYR A 410 -27.03 8.87 20.72
N ILE A 411 -26.12 9.52 21.45
CA ILE A 411 -24.68 9.29 21.29
C ILE A 411 -24.35 7.83 21.59
N GLN A 412 -24.87 7.29 22.69
CA GLN A 412 -24.63 5.90 23.08
C GLN A 412 -25.03 4.94 21.96
N GLY A 413 -26.25 5.05 21.45
CA GLY A 413 -26.74 4.20 20.37
C GLY A 413 -25.87 4.29 19.12
N ARG A 414 -25.45 5.50 18.72
CA ARG A 414 -24.63 5.69 17.51
C ARG A 414 -23.22 5.15 17.67
N LEU A 415 -22.58 5.39 18.82
CA LEU A 415 -21.24 4.88 19.09
C LEU A 415 -21.23 3.36 19.23
N SER A 416 -22.22 2.74 19.86
CA SER A 416 -22.32 1.27 19.91
C SER A 416 -22.44 0.63 18.52
N ARG A 417 -23.20 1.26 17.61
CA ARG A 417 -23.32 0.76 16.22
C ARG A 417 -22.02 0.90 15.45
N LEU A 418 -21.27 1.98 15.67
CA LEU A 418 -19.95 2.16 15.09
C LEU A 418 -18.90 1.23 15.71
N GLU A 419 -19.01 0.91 16.99
CA GLU A 419 -18.17 -0.09 17.63
C GLU A 419 -18.36 -1.47 16.99
N GLU A 420 -19.58 -1.85 16.62
CA GLU A 420 -19.82 -3.10 15.89
C GLU A 420 -19.20 -3.09 14.48
N GLY A 421 -19.25 -1.94 13.80
CA GLY A 421 -18.91 -1.78 12.39
C GLY A 421 -17.47 -1.40 12.08
N LEU A 422 -16.88 -0.45 12.81
CA LEU A 422 -15.53 0.08 12.56
C LEU A 422 -14.45 -0.74 13.28
N ASN A 423 -13.28 -0.84 12.64
CA ASN A 423 -12.08 -1.32 13.31
C ASN A 423 -11.74 -0.45 14.53
N VAL A 424 -11.08 -1.05 15.53
CA VAL A 424 -10.88 -0.46 16.86
C VAL A 424 -10.15 0.89 16.79
N LEU A 425 -9.13 1.01 15.95
CA LEU A 425 -8.32 2.23 15.83
C LEU A 425 -9.13 3.42 15.27
N ASP A 426 -9.95 3.19 14.23
CA ASP A 426 -10.82 4.23 13.68
C ASP A 426 -11.98 4.55 14.64
N PHE A 427 -12.56 3.52 15.27
CA PHE A 427 -13.59 3.72 16.29
C PHE A 427 -13.09 4.60 17.44
N VAL A 428 -11.88 4.34 17.94
CA VAL A 428 -11.25 5.16 18.99
C VAL A 428 -11.08 6.61 18.57
N THR A 429 -10.75 6.84 17.31
CA THR A 429 -10.63 8.18 16.74
C THR A 429 -11.99 8.88 16.72
N VAL A 430 -13.04 8.19 16.26
CA VAL A 430 -14.42 8.73 16.21
C VAL A 430 -14.92 9.10 17.60
N TRP A 431 -14.93 8.16 18.56
CA TRP A 431 -15.59 8.44 19.84
C TRP A 431 -14.86 9.54 20.63
N ARG A 432 -13.53 9.64 20.52
CA ARG A 432 -12.75 10.73 21.14
C ARG A 432 -13.03 12.08 20.50
N ALA A 433 -13.19 12.12 19.17
CA ALA A 433 -13.59 13.33 18.47
C ALA A 433 -15.01 13.77 18.88
N VAL A 434 -15.95 12.82 19.01
CA VAL A 434 -17.30 13.08 19.52
C VAL A 434 -17.26 13.59 20.96
N ALA A 435 -16.51 12.95 21.87
CA ALA A 435 -16.37 13.41 23.26
C ALA A 435 -15.85 14.86 23.32
N THR A 436 -14.79 15.15 22.56
CA THR A 436 -14.19 16.48 22.48
C THR A 436 -15.17 17.53 21.94
N GLY A 437 -15.92 17.18 20.89
CA GLY A 437 -16.93 18.08 20.32
C GLY A 437 -18.10 18.33 21.27
N VAL A 438 -18.56 17.30 21.99
CA VAL A 438 -19.62 17.43 23.01
C VAL A 438 -19.16 18.30 24.17
N ASP A 439 -17.92 18.13 24.67
CA ASP A 439 -17.34 18.98 25.71
C ASP A 439 -17.41 20.46 25.31
N GLN A 440 -16.99 20.78 24.09
CA GLN A 440 -17.01 22.15 23.57
C GLN A 440 -18.42 22.70 23.37
N LEU A 441 -19.32 21.91 22.76
CA LEU A 441 -20.71 22.30 22.49
C LEU A 441 -21.47 22.58 23.77
N LEU A 442 -21.46 21.63 24.71
CA LEU A 442 -22.14 21.79 25.99
C LEU A 442 -21.49 22.87 26.84
N PHE A 443 -20.17 22.96 26.91
CA PHE A 443 -19.52 24.02 27.69
C PHE A 443 -19.94 25.41 27.18
N THR A 444 -19.83 25.62 25.87
CA THR A 444 -20.23 26.89 25.24
C THR A 444 -21.72 27.14 25.45
N GLY A 445 -22.55 26.12 25.21
CA GLY A 445 -23.99 26.20 25.36
C GLY A 445 -24.41 26.52 26.79
N ILE A 446 -23.87 25.82 27.79
CA ILE A 446 -24.22 25.94 29.21
C ILE A 446 -23.82 27.32 29.72
N PHE A 447 -22.57 27.74 29.51
CA PHE A 447 -22.02 28.98 30.08
C PHE A 447 -22.21 30.23 29.18
N ALA A 448 -22.91 30.11 28.04
CA ALA A 448 -23.35 31.24 27.23
C ALA A 448 -24.42 32.08 27.95
N GLY A 449 -24.38 33.41 27.75
CA GLY A 449 -25.43 34.33 28.22
C GLY A 449 -25.47 34.62 29.72
N SER A 450 -24.42 34.28 30.48
CA SER A 450 -24.29 34.53 31.92
C SER A 450 -25.44 33.96 32.79
N PRO A 451 -25.72 32.65 32.70
CA PRO A 451 -26.79 32.04 33.49
C PRO A 451 -26.39 31.99 34.96
N LYS A 452 -27.38 32.06 35.86
CA LYS A 452 -27.16 31.91 37.30
C LYS A 452 -27.33 30.47 37.74
N PHE A 453 -26.47 30.00 38.67
CA PHE A 453 -26.49 28.64 39.21
C PHE A 453 -26.72 28.65 40.73
N SER A 454 -27.88 28.16 41.16
CA SER A 454 -28.18 27.90 42.58
C SER A 454 -27.52 26.60 43.05
N ASN A 455 -27.53 26.32 44.36
CA ASN A 455 -27.00 25.06 44.90
C ASN A 455 -27.66 23.83 44.25
N GLY A 456 -29.00 23.83 44.18
CA GLY A 456 -29.75 22.78 43.47
C GLY A 456 -29.41 22.71 41.98
N GLY A 457 -29.16 23.85 41.33
CA GLY A 457 -28.75 23.91 39.92
C GLY A 457 -27.37 23.29 39.65
N VAL A 458 -26.41 23.44 40.57
CA VAL A 458 -25.10 22.80 40.47
C VAL A 458 -25.20 21.28 40.65
N GLU A 459 -26.02 20.82 41.59
CA GLU A 459 -26.25 19.38 41.78
C GLU A 459 -27.01 18.76 40.59
N ARG A 460 -27.98 19.48 40.02
CA ARG A 460 -28.63 19.07 38.77
C ARG A 460 -27.64 18.96 37.61
N LEU A 461 -26.81 19.98 37.39
CA LEU A 461 -25.77 19.93 36.35
C LEU A 461 -24.78 18.80 36.58
N HIS A 462 -24.42 18.51 37.84
CA HIS A 462 -23.57 17.36 38.16
C HIS A 462 -24.24 16.04 37.82
N ALA A 463 -25.52 15.86 38.15
CA ALA A 463 -26.28 14.66 37.80
C ALA A 463 -26.39 14.48 36.27
N ASP A 464 -26.70 15.56 35.54
CA ASP A 464 -26.77 15.57 34.08
C ASP A 464 -25.44 15.17 33.43
N LEU A 465 -24.32 15.77 33.88
CA LEU A 465 -22.99 15.44 33.39
C LEU A 465 -22.57 14.02 33.77
N SER A 466 -23.00 13.52 34.92
CA SER A 466 -22.76 12.12 35.32
C SER A 466 -23.42 11.14 34.35
N VAL A 467 -24.64 11.43 33.88
CA VAL A 467 -25.32 10.63 32.85
C VAL A 467 -24.53 10.65 31.54
N LEU A 468 -24.08 11.82 31.10
CA LEU A 468 -23.27 11.94 29.89
C LEU A 468 -21.96 11.14 30.02
N PHE A 469 -21.25 11.27 31.14
CA PHE A 469 -20.00 10.55 31.39
C PHE A 469 -20.21 9.04 31.43
N ALA A 470 -21.32 8.58 32.03
CA ALA A 470 -21.68 7.16 32.07
C ALA A 470 -21.82 6.53 30.68
N VAL A 471 -22.27 7.28 29.66
CA VAL A 471 -22.32 6.78 28.27
C VAL A 471 -20.94 6.35 27.78
N PHE A 472 -19.89 7.09 28.10
CA PHE A 472 -18.53 6.83 27.63
C PHE A 472 -17.77 5.81 28.48
N GLN A 473 -18.33 5.35 29.61
CA GLN A 473 -17.72 4.31 30.45
C GLN A 473 -17.61 2.97 29.72
N ALA A 474 -18.43 2.74 28.70
CA ALA A 474 -18.33 1.58 27.83
C ALA A 474 -16.96 1.47 27.12
N TRP A 475 -16.29 2.60 26.85
CA TRP A 475 -15.06 2.64 26.04
C TRP A 475 -13.85 3.25 26.76
N CYS A 476 -14.04 3.77 27.98
CA CYS A 476 -12.93 4.29 28.78
C CYS A 476 -13.20 4.25 30.30
N LEU A 477 -12.14 4.07 31.09
CA LEU A 477 -12.24 3.98 32.56
C LEU A 477 -12.52 5.32 33.26
N ARG A 478 -12.16 6.45 32.63
CA ARG A 478 -12.27 7.80 33.21
C ARG A 478 -12.80 8.79 32.16
N PRO A 479 -14.11 8.78 31.88
CA PRO A 479 -14.73 9.63 30.87
C PRO A 479 -14.46 11.12 31.07
N GLU A 480 -14.41 11.60 32.31
CA GLU A 480 -14.23 13.00 32.67
C GLU A 480 -12.95 13.59 32.07
N GLY A 481 -11.92 12.76 31.87
CA GLY A 481 -10.67 13.16 31.22
C GLY A 481 -10.84 13.58 29.75
N PHE A 482 -11.92 13.15 29.09
CA PHE A 482 -12.27 13.53 27.72
C PHE A 482 -13.26 14.70 27.66
N PHE A 483 -13.74 15.18 28.83
CA PHE A 483 -14.60 16.36 28.98
C PHE A 483 -13.95 17.40 29.90
N PRO A 484 -12.73 17.87 29.61
CA PRO A 484 -11.97 18.70 30.52
C PRO A 484 -12.67 20.03 30.83
N ARG A 485 -13.33 20.67 29.84
CA ARG A 485 -13.93 21.99 30.05
C ARG A 485 -15.19 21.91 30.90
N LEU A 486 -16.04 20.92 30.66
CA LEU A 486 -17.22 20.66 31.48
C LEU A 486 -16.83 20.25 32.90
N SER A 487 -15.84 19.38 33.05
CA SER A 487 -15.34 18.91 34.35
C SER A 487 -14.76 20.07 35.17
N GLU A 488 -13.92 20.91 34.55
CA GLU A 488 -13.36 22.10 35.20
C GLU A 488 -14.42 23.16 35.50
N GLY A 489 -15.38 23.37 34.60
CA GLY A 489 -16.48 24.31 34.82
C GLY A 489 -17.37 23.90 36.00
N LEU A 490 -17.71 22.61 36.10
CA LEU A 490 -18.44 22.07 37.23
C LEU A 490 -17.63 22.17 38.53
N LYS A 491 -16.32 21.92 38.46
CA LYS A 491 -15.41 22.05 39.60
C LYS A 491 -15.40 23.48 40.15
N LEU A 492 -15.35 24.49 39.27
CA LEU A 492 -15.42 25.90 39.66
C LEU A 492 -16.76 26.26 40.31
N LEU A 493 -17.89 25.72 39.80
CA LEU A 493 -19.21 25.93 40.41
C LEU A 493 -19.34 25.29 41.81
N LYS A 494 -18.57 24.23 42.10
CA LYS A 494 -18.56 23.55 43.41
C LYS A 494 -17.65 24.20 44.45
N ILE A 495 -16.91 25.25 44.11
CA ILE A 495 -16.06 25.97 45.08
C ILE A 495 -16.95 26.67 46.12
N ASP A 496 -16.57 26.54 47.39
CA ASP A 496 -17.28 27.17 48.51
C ASP A 496 -17.07 28.69 48.54
N GLU A 497 -18.09 29.44 48.96
CA GLU A 497 -18.03 30.90 49.00
C GLU A 497 -16.89 31.42 49.86
N ARG A 498 -16.55 30.72 50.96
CA ARG A 498 -15.46 31.12 51.87
C ARG A 498 -14.10 31.07 51.16
N GLN A 499 -13.88 30.05 50.34
CA GLN A 499 -12.65 29.87 49.56
C GLN A 499 -12.46 30.96 48.50
N LEU A 500 -13.56 31.52 48.00
CA LEU A 500 -13.51 32.66 47.07
C LEU A 500 -13.24 33.99 47.78
N ARG A 501 -13.74 34.17 49.01
CA ARG A 501 -13.53 35.42 49.80
C ARG A 501 -12.12 35.55 50.36
N ASP A 502 -11.45 34.43 50.67
CA ASP A 502 -10.13 34.42 51.30
C ASP A 502 -8.96 34.66 50.32
N SER A 503 -9.19 34.57 49.01
CA SER A 503 -8.16 34.75 47.99
C SER A 503 -8.17 36.17 47.41
N ARG A 504 -7.07 36.92 47.51
CA ARG A 504 -6.94 38.26 46.89
C ARG A 504 -6.70 38.20 45.37
N LEU A 505 -6.40 37.01 44.82
CA LEU A 505 -6.07 36.75 43.41
C LEU A 505 -6.96 35.63 42.83
N VAL A 506 -8.24 35.59 43.22
CA VAL A 506 -9.22 34.65 42.65
C VAL A 506 -9.15 34.74 41.13
N THR A 507 -8.99 33.59 40.47
CA THR A 507 -8.90 33.40 39.00
C THR A 507 -7.58 33.70 38.30
N ASP A 508 -6.50 34.08 39.00
CA ASP A 508 -5.19 34.14 38.34
C ASP A 508 -4.74 32.74 37.84
N LYS A 509 -3.77 32.70 36.91
CA LYS A 509 -3.31 31.42 36.33
C LYS A 509 -2.76 30.44 37.38
N ILE A 510 -2.20 30.94 38.47
CA ILE A 510 -1.58 30.13 39.51
C ILE A 510 -2.67 29.51 40.38
N TRP A 511 -3.67 30.29 40.76
CA TRP A 511 -4.85 29.88 41.50
C TRP A 511 -5.66 28.85 40.73
N LEU A 512 -5.91 29.07 39.43
CA LEU A 512 -6.60 28.11 38.57
C LEU A 512 -5.86 26.77 38.50
N ARG A 513 -4.53 26.80 38.28
CA ARG A 513 -3.71 25.59 38.28
C ARG A 513 -3.71 24.88 39.65
N GLY A 514 -3.70 25.63 40.74
CA GLY A 514 -3.81 25.12 42.12
C GLY A 514 -5.12 24.38 42.39
N HIS A 515 -6.21 24.78 41.72
CA HIS A 515 -7.50 24.10 41.77
C HIS A 515 -7.67 23.02 40.69
N GLY A 516 -6.61 22.74 39.91
CA GLY A 516 -6.61 21.74 38.84
C GLY A 516 -7.39 22.18 37.60
N VAL A 517 -7.56 23.48 37.37
CA VAL A 517 -8.14 24.07 36.16
C VAL A 517 -7.01 24.41 35.19
N ARG A 518 -7.00 23.77 34.02
CA ARG A 518 -5.92 23.87 33.02
C ARG A 518 -6.42 24.18 31.61
N HIS A 519 -7.69 23.90 31.32
CA HIS A 519 -8.28 24.01 29.99
C HIS A 519 -9.18 25.23 29.82
N LEU A 520 -9.58 25.87 30.92
CA LEU A 520 -10.32 27.12 30.90
C LEU A 520 -9.40 28.35 30.89
N THR A 521 -9.78 29.37 30.13
CA THR A 521 -9.14 30.69 30.20
C THR A 521 -9.54 31.41 31.49
N VAL A 522 -8.73 32.40 31.90
CA VAL A 522 -9.03 33.24 33.08
C VAL A 522 -10.40 33.90 32.96
N GLY A 523 -10.73 34.46 31.78
CA GLY A 523 -12.02 35.11 31.55
C GLY A 523 -13.20 34.15 31.61
N GLU A 524 -13.05 32.91 31.14
CA GLU A 524 -14.09 31.88 31.27
C GLU A 524 -14.29 31.47 32.72
N ALA A 525 -13.20 31.25 33.47
CA ALA A 525 -13.26 30.88 34.88
C ALA A 525 -13.91 31.99 35.73
N GLU A 526 -13.53 33.25 35.51
CA GLU A 526 -14.16 34.40 36.15
C GLU A 526 -15.66 34.46 35.88
N LYS A 527 -16.06 34.24 34.62
CA LYS A 527 -17.47 34.27 34.23
C LYS A 527 -18.26 33.17 34.94
N ILE A 528 -17.71 31.97 35.04
CA ILE A 528 -18.35 30.84 35.74
C ILE A 528 -18.53 31.16 37.23
N ILE A 529 -17.50 31.68 37.88
CA ILE A 529 -17.55 32.03 39.31
C ILE A 529 -18.57 33.17 39.56
N LYS A 530 -18.58 34.23 38.73
CA LYS A 530 -19.55 35.34 38.82
C LYS A 530 -21.01 34.91 38.60
N ASN A 531 -21.21 33.75 38.00
CA ASN A 531 -22.51 33.18 37.71
C ASN A 531 -23.02 32.25 38.81
N ARG A 532 -22.17 31.90 39.77
CA ARG A 532 -22.57 31.14 40.96
C ARG A 532 -23.40 32.02 41.91
N VAL A 533 -24.50 31.46 42.41
CA VAL A 533 -25.33 32.06 43.46
C VAL A 533 -25.31 31.14 44.66
N TYR A 534 -24.81 31.64 45.79
CA TYR A 534 -24.83 30.93 47.07
C TYR A 534 -26.11 31.30 47.81
N ASP A 535 -26.81 30.29 48.32
CA ASP A 535 -27.96 30.51 49.19
C ASP A 535 -27.48 31.14 50.51
N ALA A 536 -28.27 32.06 51.07
CA ALA A 536 -27.94 32.80 52.29
C ALA A 536 -28.14 31.98 53.57
#